data_AF-A0A2S0NB37-F1
#
_entry.id   AF-A0A2S0NB37-F1
#
_cell.length_a   1.000
_cell.length_b   1.000
_cell.length_c   1.000
_cell.angle_alpha   90.00
_cell.angle_beta   90.00
_cell.angle_gamma   90.00
#
_symmetry.space_group_name_H-M   'P 1'
#
loop_
_entity.id
_entity.type
_entity.pdbx_description
1 polymer ?
#
loop_
_entity_poly.entity_id
_entity_poly.type
_entity_poly.pdbx_seq_one_letter_code
_entity_poly.pdbx_strand_id
1 'polypeptide(L)'
;MKTVKSLLLGAAAGFIGLTGAQAADLPGKAAPAEYVRICDTYGAGFFFIPGTDTCLRIGGYVRHESYLAQQFSPATNVYSTRTRLLLNFDARSNTEYGLLRAYGEFFVQRGPGGNALPGAYVNVATGQGSTVQASATYMSRAFIQFAGFTFGNSASFFNFYQGDVQFVTAAGAAFDPARGSSNLIAYTASFGSGFSATISVEDPQFKRIGSLPTVPGGVWTPASQANGVIYNGNGIPDVVGNLRVDQGWGSAQIMAAYHEVRTTNAGIGRTAAGWAVGGGVRLNLDMLARGDVLWLQAAYGDGALGYVAHNDNSDGLIQTRQQIGVGLLTATYADGALNAAGTGIVNTKAWSVHAGFRHFWTPALRSAIWGKYVDVNAPSVANSQGVNLNDIRFWQVGVNTIWSPVRNLDLGIEVVYSNLRSRDTVGGGAVNGTTIGTQGAWSGVFRAQRNF
;
A
#
# COMPACT_ATOMS: atom_id res chain seq x y z
N MET A 1 21.50 -82.30 -8.73
CA MET A 1 20.80 -81.73 -9.90
C MET A 1 21.81 -80.99 -10.77
N LYS A 2 22.01 -81.48 -12.00
CA LYS A 2 22.40 -80.81 -13.28
C LYS A 2 23.51 -79.72 -13.23
N THR A 3 24.77 -80.02 -13.58
CA THR A 3 25.44 -80.02 -14.92
C THR A 3 25.81 -78.65 -15.53
N VAL A 4 27.13 -78.45 -15.73
CA VAL A 4 27.84 -77.91 -16.94
C VAL A 4 27.71 -76.40 -17.22
N LYS A 5 28.74 -75.54 -17.06
CA LYS A 5 29.99 -75.29 -17.84
C LYS A 5 29.80 -74.94 -19.35
N SER A 6 30.29 -73.75 -19.72
CA SER A 6 30.70 -73.25 -21.05
C SER A 6 29.65 -72.93 -22.12
N LEU A 7 29.68 -71.67 -22.61
CA LEU A 7 29.94 -71.43 -24.03
C LEU A 7 30.82 -70.17 -24.20
N LEU A 8 31.83 -70.30 -25.03
CA LEU A 8 32.91 -69.39 -25.38
C LEU A 8 32.74 -69.01 -26.87
N LEU A 9 33.42 -67.92 -27.28
CA LEU A 9 33.76 -67.51 -28.66
C LEU A 9 32.62 -66.87 -29.47
N GLY A 10 32.80 -65.81 -30.26
CA GLY A 10 33.99 -65.10 -30.70
C GLY A 10 33.72 -64.50 -32.08
N ALA A 11 34.16 -63.27 -32.34
CA ALA A 11 34.44 -62.76 -33.69
C ALA A 11 35.17 -61.41 -33.58
N ALA A 12 36.50 -61.48 -33.71
CA ALA A 12 37.35 -60.34 -34.01
C ALA A 12 37.45 -60.20 -35.55
N ALA A 13 37.27 -58.98 -36.05
CA ALA A 13 37.83 -58.43 -37.28
C ALA A 13 37.66 -56.91 -37.15
N GLY A 14 38.67 -56.05 -37.09
CA GLY A 14 40.00 -56.11 -37.68
C GLY A 14 40.05 -55.14 -38.85
N PHE A 15 40.23 -53.84 -38.59
CA PHE A 15 40.81 -52.90 -39.56
C PHE A 15 41.65 -51.86 -38.84
N ILE A 16 42.97 -52.00 -39.01
CA ILE A 16 43.98 -50.97 -38.79
C ILE A 16 43.96 -50.04 -40.01
N GLY A 17 44.02 -48.73 -39.80
CA GLY A 17 44.21 -47.77 -40.88
C GLY A 17 44.20 -46.32 -40.39
N LEU A 18 45.37 -45.82 -39.97
CA LEU A 18 45.63 -44.39 -39.85
C LEU A 18 45.47 -43.72 -41.23
N THR A 19 44.73 -42.62 -41.30
CA THR A 19 44.98 -41.36 -42.04
C THR A 19 43.66 -40.70 -42.40
N GLY A 20 43.50 -39.44 -42.00
CA GLY A 20 42.32 -38.64 -42.32
C GLY A 20 42.04 -37.60 -41.26
N ALA A 21 42.87 -36.55 -41.22
CA ALA A 21 42.40 -35.27 -40.71
C ALA A 21 41.13 -34.90 -41.48
N GLN A 22 40.01 -34.87 -40.78
CA GLN A 22 38.80 -34.19 -41.22
C GLN A 22 38.47 -33.24 -40.07
N ALA A 23 38.92 -32.00 -40.25
CA ALA A 23 38.36 -30.88 -39.54
C ALA A 23 36.86 -30.87 -39.82
N ALA A 24 36.07 -31.25 -38.83
CA ALA A 24 34.69 -30.81 -38.72
C ALA A 24 34.71 -29.67 -37.72
N ASP A 25 34.69 -28.45 -38.27
CA ASP A 25 34.49 -27.21 -37.53
C ASP A 25 33.44 -27.40 -36.45
N LEU A 26 33.82 -27.17 -35.19
CA LEU A 26 32.82 -26.87 -34.17
C LEU A 26 32.09 -25.60 -34.64
N PRO A 27 30.76 -25.63 -34.82
CA PRO A 27 30.03 -24.44 -35.17
C PRO A 27 30.16 -23.44 -34.02
N GLY A 28 30.89 -22.36 -34.30
CA GLY A 28 30.88 -21.13 -33.53
C GLY A 28 31.36 -21.28 -32.10
N LYS A 29 32.56 -20.75 -31.85
CA LYS A 29 32.89 -20.00 -30.63
C LYS A 29 31.59 -19.63 -29.89
N ALA A 30 31.25 -20.34 -28.82
CA ALA A 30 30.13 -19.95 -27.98
C ALA A 30 30.35 -18.46 -27.72
N ALA A 31 29.39 -17.61 -28.13
CA ALA A 31 29.47 -16.18 -27.90
C ALA A 31 29.92 -16.01 -26.45
N PRO A 32 30.93 -15.15 -26.16
CA PRO A 32 31.42 -15.02 -24.80
C PRO A 32 30.19 -14.84 -23.92
N ALA A 33 29.94 -15.80 -23.03
CA ALA A 33 28.87 -15.66 -22.08
C ALA A 33 29.25 -14.40 -21.30
N GLU A 34 28.56 -13.30 -21.58
CA GLU A 34 28.80 -12.04 -20.90
C GLU A 34 28.25 -12.25 -19.50
N TYR A 35 29.10 -12.85 -18.64
CA TYR A 35 28.73 -13.15 -17.28
C TYR A 35 28.35 -11.85 -16.60
N VAL A 36 27.25 -11.92 -15.85
CA VAL A 36 26.77 -10.81 -15.04
C VAL A 36 27.90 -10.41 -14.08
N ARG A 37 28.46 -9.21 -14.29
CA ARG A 37 29.56 -8.67 -13.47
C ARG A 37 28.98 -8.06 -12.20
N ILE A 38 29.66 -8.25 -11.07
CA ILE A 38 29.27 -7.60 -9.81
C ILE A 38 29.48 -6.09 -9.94
N CYS A 39 28.53 -5.29 -9.44
CA CYS A 39 28.66 -3.85 -9.29
C CYS A 39 28.66 -3.46 -7.82
N ASP A 40 29.85 -3.33 -7.22
CA ASP A 40 29.97 -3.00 -5.80
C ASP A 40 29.74 -1.52 -5.48
N THR A 41 29.73 -0.64 -6.50
CA THR A 41 29.59 0.81 -6.36
C THR A 41 28.36 1.24 -5.57
N TYR A 42 27.24 0.52 -5.71
CA TYR A 42 25.97 0.86 -5.05
C TYR A 42 25.60 -0.12 -3.93
N GLY A 43 26.54 -0.95 -3.51
CA GLY A 43 26.41 -1.91 -2.43
C GLY A 43 26.03 -3.32 -2.87
N ALA A 44 25.85 -4.19 -1.89
CA ALA A 44 25.61 -5.62 -2.13
C ALA A 44 24.33 -5.88 -2.94
N GLY A 45 24.41 -6.90 -3.80
CA GLY A 45 23.28 -7.37 -4.63
C GLY A 45 23.12 -6.63 -5.96
N PHE A 46 23.96 -5.64 -6.25
CA PHE A 46 24.01 -4.99 -7.56
C PHE A 46 24.93 -5.73 -8.53
N PHE A 47 24.51 -5.77 -9.79
CA PHE A 47 25.27 -6.32 -10.89
C PHE A 47 25.12 -5.45 -12.14
N PHE A 48 26.11 -5.45 -13.03
CA PHE A 48 26.04 -4.72 -14.28
C PHE A 48 25.03 -5.38 -15.24
N ILE A 49 24.18 -4.57 -15.86
CA ILE A 49 23.40 -5.00 -17.02
C ILE A 49 24.40 -5.22 -18.17
N PRO A 50 24.45 -6.42 -18.79
CA PRO A 50 25.39 -6.72 -19.88
C PRO A 50 25.38 -5.65 -20.99
N GLY A 51 26.55 -5.30 -21.50
CA GLY A 51 26.72 -4.23 -22.49
C GLY A 51 26.51 -2.79 -21.98
N THR A 52 26.38 -2.55 -20.67
CA THR A 52 26.20 -1.19 -20.10
C THR A 52 27.00 -0.97 -18.81
N ASP A 53 27.17 0.30 -18.43
CA ASP A 53 27.70 0.72 -17.11
C ASP A 53 26.59 0.88 -16.04
N THR A 54 25.39 0.37 -16.31
CA THR A 54 24.24 0.46 -15.41
C THR A 54 24.23 -0.71 -14.44
N CYS A 55 24.16 -0.40 -13.15
CA CYS A 55 24.05 -1.40 -12.10
C CYS A 55 22.59 -1.66 -11.76
N LEU A 56 22.17 -2.92 -11.77
CA LEU A 56 20.84 -3.38 -11.43
C LEU A 56 20.88 -4.22 -10.16
N ARG A 57 19.95 -3.96 -9.25
CA ARG A 57 19.61 -4.88 -8.16
C ARG A 57 18.20 -5.38 -8.36
N ILE A 58 18.04 -6.70 -8.24
CA ILE A 58 16.73 -7.35 -8.18
C ILE A 58 16.55 -7.85 -6.75
N GLY A 59 15.41 -7.52 -6.15
CA GLY A 59 15.06 -8.01 -4.83
C GLY A 59 13.55 -8.20 -4.69
N GLY A 60 13.12 -8.65 -3.53
CA GLY A 60 11.69 -8.84 -3.30
C GLY A 60 11.37 -9.69 -2.11
N TYR A 61 10.14 -10.22 -2.11
CA TYR A 61 9.73 -11.22 -1.14
C TYR A 61 8.61 -12.12 -1.68
N VAL A 62 8.55 -13.33 -1.11
CA VAL A 62 7.34 -14.15 -1.10
C VAL A 62 6.75 -14.07 0.29
N ARG A 63 5.44 -13.78 0.38
CA ARG A 63 4.70 -13.67 1.63
C ARG A 63 3.44 -14.52 1.55
N HIS A 64 3.18 -15.30 2.59
CA HIS A 64 1.89 -15.92 2.86
C HIS A 64 1.29 -15.32 4.13
N GLU A 65 -0.02 -15.11 4.10
CA GLU A 65 -0.79 -14.57 5.21
C GLU A 65 -2.07 -15.37 5.40
N SER A 66 -2.37 -15.73 6.64
CA SER A 66 -3.62 -16.36 7.03
C SER A 66 -4.33 -15.43 8.00
N TYR A 67 -5.51 -14.94 7.62
CA TYR A 67 -6.29 -13.97 8.37
C TYR A 67 -7.44 -14.64 9.09
N LEU A 68 -7.71 -14.17 10.30
CA LEU A 68 -8.86 -14.51 11.11
C LEU A 68 -9.57 -13.22 11.52
N ALA A 69 -10.90 -13.20 11.49
CA ALA A 69 -11.69 -12.09 12.01
C ALA A 69 -12.87 -12.61 12.82
N GLN A 70 -13.36 -11.78 13.74
CA GLN A 70 -14.58 -12.07 14.47
C GLN A 70 -15.77 -12.21 13.51
N GLN A 71 -16.56 -13.27 13.70
CA GLN A 71 -17.76 -13.51 12.90
C GLN A 71 -18.92 -12.64 13.39
N PHE A 72 -19.49 -11.84 12.50
CA PHE A 72 -20.71 -11.07 12.78
C PHE A 72 -21.90 -11.48 11.92
N SER A 73 -21.64 -12.16 10.81
CA SER A 73 -22.67 -12.70 9.92
C SER A 73 -22.20 -14.06 9.36
N PRO A 74 -23.10 -15.04 9.19
CA PRO A 74 -22.78 -16.29 8.48
C PRO A 74 -22.32 -16.07 7.03
N ALA A 75 -22.64 -14.91 6.45
CA ALA A 75 -22.25 -14.55 5.08
C ALA A 75 -20.85 -13.92 4.97
N THR A 76 -20.19 -13.58 6.08
CA THR A 76 -18.84 -13.02 6.06
C THR A 76 -17.79 -14.10 6.17
N ASN A 77 -16.71 -13.98 5.39
CA ASN A 77 -15.52 -14.80 5.62
C ASN A 77 -14.97 -14.50 7.02
N VAL A 78 -14.75 -15.54 7.81
CA VAL A 78 -14.08 -15.50 9.13
C VAL A 78 -12.60 -15.83 8.98
N TYR A 79 -12.27 -16.60 7.95
CA TYR A 79 -10.93 -17.00 7.57
C TYR A 79 -10.67 -16.65 6.11
N SER A 80 -9.48 -16.17 5.81
CA SER A 80 -9.01 -16.04 4.43
C SER A 80 -7.49 -16.14 4.36
N THR A 81 -6.97 -16.36 3.16
CA THR A 81 -5.52 -16.40 2.95
C THR A 81 -5.11 -15.49 1.80
N ARG A 82 -3.89 -15.00 1.86
CA ARG A 82 -3.26 -14.23 0.79
C ARG A 82 -1.82 -14.67 0.60
N THR A 83 -1.44 -14.93 -0.64
CA THR A 83 -0.06 -15.14 -1.05
C THR A 83 0.34 -14.02 -2.00
N ARG A 84 1.49 -13.40 -1.76
CA ARG A 84 2.03 -12.29 -2.56
C ARG A 84 3.48 -12.55 -2.94
N LEU A 85 3.80 -12.34 -4.20
CA LEU A 85 5.16 -12.16 -4.70
C LEU A 85 5.35 -10.68 -5.03
N LEU A 86 6.29 -10.03 -4.37
CA LEU A 86 6.73 -8.67 -4.71
C LEU A 86 8.12 -8.75 -5.33
N LEU A 87 8.31 -8.04 -6.43
CA LEU A 87 9.60 -7.86 -7.09
C LEU A 87 9.92 -6.38 -7.19
N ASN A 88 11.17 -6.02 -6.91
CA ASN A 88 11.70 -4.70 -7.14
C ASN A 88 12.99 -4.73 -7.96
N PHE A 89 13.16 -3.68 -8.74
CA PHE A 89 14.28 -3.45 -9.65
C PHE A 89 14.81 -2.05 -9.34
N ASP A 90 16.10 -1.96 -9.01
CA ASP A 90 16.79 -0.69 -8.75
C ASP A 90 17.97 -0.59 -9.72
N ALA A 91 17.80 0.19 -10.79
CA ALA A 91 18.82 0.45 -11.79
C ALA A 91 19.48 1.80 -11.50
N ARG A 92 20.81 1.83 -11.50
CA ARG A 92 21.62 3.00 -11.13
C ARG A 92 22.79 3.17 -12.07
N SER A 93 22.98 4.40 -12.53
CA SER A 93 24.09 4.78 -13.41
C SER A 93 24.66 6.11 -12.93
N ASN A 94 25.99 6.20 -12.89
CA ASN A 94 26.62 7.48 -12.59
C ASN A 94 26.66 8.29 -13.87
N THR A 95 26.26 9.55 -13.80
CA THR A 95 26.27 10.47 -14.94
C THR A 95 27.07 11.72 -14.56
N GLU A 96 27.39 12.55 -15.55
CA GLU A 96 28.04 13.85 -15.31
C GLU A 96 27.21 14.79 -14.41
N TYR A 97 25.90 14.56 -14.30
CA TYR A 97 24.97 15.32 -13.46
C TYR A 97 24.64 14.63 -12.12
N GLY A 98 25.38 13.56 -11.79
CA GLY A 98 25.18 12.75 -10.59
C GLY A 98 24.44 11.44 -10.84
N LEU A 99 23.90 10.84 -9.77
CA LEU A 99 23.26 9.54 -9.81
C LEU A 99 21.93 9.60 -10.58
N LEU A 100 21.84 8.85 -11.68
CA LEU A 100 20.60 8.51 -12.34
C LEU A 100 20.08 7.20 -11.76
N ARG A 101 18.84 7.19 -11.28
CA ARG A 101 18.20 6.00 -10.71
C ARG A 101 16.84 5.77 -11.38
N ALA A 102 16.59 4.53 -11.80
CA ALA A 102 15.26 4.06 -12.14
C ALA A 102 14.86 2.96 -11.15
N TYR A 103 13.71 3.11 -10.52
CA TYR A 103 13.20 2.15 -9.54
C TYR A 103 11.81 1.68 -9.96
N GLY A 104 11.59 0.37 -9.94
CA GLY A 104 10.29 -0.24 -10.17
C GLY A 104 9.98 -1.27 -9.10
N GLU A 105 8.74 -1.27 -8.60
CA GLU A 105 8.21 -2.24 -7.65
C GLU A 105 6.80 -2.66 -8.09
N PHE A 106 6.61 -3.96 -8.26
CA PHE A 106 5.30 -4.53 -8.55
C PHE A 106 5.08 -5.80 -7.73
N PHE A 107 3.82 -6.16 -7.53
CA PHE A 107 3.48 -7.41 -6.89
C PHE A 107 2.32 -8.11 -7.57
N VAL A 108 2.39 -9.44 -7.54
CA VAL A 108 1.28 -10.33 -7.89
C VAL A 108 0.75 -10.93 -6.60
N GLN A 109 -0.55 -10.94 -6.42
CA GLN A 109 -1.19 -11.53 -5.25
C GLN A 109 -2.33 -12.47 -5.62
N ARG A 110 -2.46 -13.56 -4.86
CA ARG A 110 -3.61 -14.48 -4.88
C ARG A 110 -4.23 -14.53 -3.49
N GLY A 111 -5.52 -14.27 -3.41
CA GLY A 111 -6.30 -14.13 -2.18
C GLY A 111 -7.60 -13.39 -2.51
N PRO A 112 -8.45 -13.06 -1.51
CA PRO A 112 -9.69 -12.32 -1.75
C PRO A 112 -9.45 -11.03 -2.55
N GLY A 113 -10.34 -10.73 -3.50
CA GLY A 113 -10.32 -9.49 -4.27
C GLY A 113 -10.53 -8.23 -3.42
N GLY A 114 -10.07 -7.09 -3.93
CA GLY A 114 -10.34 -5.77 -3.35
C GLY A 114 -9.70 -5.48 -1.99
N ASN A 115 -8.59 -6.15 -1.63
CA ASN A 115 -8.03 -6.11 -0.26
C ASN A 115 -9.04 -6.47 0.84
N ALA A 116 -10.19 -7.06 0.48
CA ALA A 116 -11.29 -7.40 1.36
C ALA A 116 -10.96 -8.70 2.10
N LEU A 117 -10.31 -8.58 3.25
CA LEU A 117 -10.00 -9.70 4.13
C LEU A 117 -11.20 -9.94 5.09
N PRO A 118 -11.18 -10.99 5.94
CA PRO A 118 -12.35 -11.54 6.62
C PRO A 118 -13.10 -10.46 7.43
N GLY A 119 -14.43 -10.46 7.37
CA GLY A 119 -15.30 -9.49 8.03
C GLY A 119 -15.77 -8.31 7.16
N ALA A 120 -15.24 -8.12 5.94
CA ALA A 120 -15.81 -7.18 4.99
C ALA A 120 -17.10 -7.74 4.34
N TYR A 121 -18.17 -6.96 4.34
CA TYR A 121 -19.36 -7.23 3.52
C TYR A 121 -18.96 -7.11 2.03
N VAL A 122 -18.71 -8.24 1.38
CA VAL A 122 -18.60 -8.26 -0.09
C VAL A 122 -20.02 -8.30 -0.64
N ASN A 123 -20.49 -7.17 -1.18
CA ASN A 123 -21.72 -7.12 -1.98
C ASN A 123 -21.51 -7.87 -3.29
N VAL A 124 -21.59 -9.21 -3.25
CA VAL A 124 -21.86 -10.01 -4.44
C VAL A 124 -23.35 -10.26 -4.47
N ALA A 125 -24.03 -9.78 -5.49
CA ALA A 125 -25.48 -9.84 -5.69
C ALA A 125 -26.04 -11.28 -5.92
N THR A 126 -25.42 -12.31 -5.36
CA THR A 126 -25.77 -13.72 -5.59
C THR A 126 -25.65 -14.59 -4.34
N GLY A 127 -26.08 -14.11 -3.16
CA GLY A 127 -26.61 -14.95 -2.06
C GLY A 127 -25.82 -16.19 -1.58
N GLN A 128 -24.51 -16.33 -1.80
CA GLN A 128 -23.71 -17.48 -1.35
C GLN A 128 -22.24 -17.10 -1.16
N GLY A 129 -21.54 -17.80 -0.25
CA GLY A 129 -20.15 -17.59 0.16
C GLY A 129 -19.13 -17.65 -0.98
N SER A 130 -19.00 -16.56 -1.72
CA SER A 130 -18.12 -16.43 -2.87
C SER A 130 -17.10 -15.31 -2.66
N THR A 131 -15.82 -15.71 -2.63
CA THR A 131 -14.67 -14.81 -2.69
C THR A 131 -14.43 -14.43 -4.16
N VAL A 132 -14.80 -13.22 -4.59
CA VAL A 132 -14.46 -12.79 -5.96
C VAL A 132 -13.01 -12.25 -6.01
N GLN A 133 -12.32 -12.65 -7.08
CA GLN A 133 -10.89 -12.59 -7.48
C GLN A 133 -9.94 -13.45 -6.64
N ALA A 134 -9.15 -14.43 -7.14
CA ALA A 134 -8.70 -14.85 -8.48
C ALA A 134 -7.54 -14.05 -9.13
N SER A 135 -6.48 -13.77 -8.36
CA SER A 135 -5.16 -13.25 -8.82
C SER A 135 -5.15 -11.86 -9.47
N ALA A 136 -4.29 -10.96 -8.97
CA ALA A 136 -4.12 -9.63 -9.54
C ALA A 136 -2.67 -9.13 -9.47
N THR A 137 -2.31 -8.28 -10.42
CA THR A 137 -0.98 -7.66 -10.55
C THR A 137 -1.11 -6.16 -10.33
N TYR A 138 -0.24 -5.59 -9.50
CA TYR A 138 -0.25 -4.19 -9.12
C TYR A 138 1.15 -3.59 -9.25
N MET A 139 1.22 -2.34 -9.69
CA MET A 139 2.43 -1.52 -9.61
C MET A 139 2.36 -0.68 -8.34
N SER A 140 3.33 -0.86 -7.45
CA SER A 140 3.40 -0.12 -6.18
C SER A 140 4.13 1.21 -6.35
N ARG A 141 5.26 1.18 -7.08
CA ARG A 141 6.12 2.34 -7.35
C ARG A 141 6.83 2.15 -8.68
N ALA A 142 6.98 3.22 -9.45
CA ALA A 142 7.80 3.24 -10.65
C ALA A 142 8.24 4.68 -10.92
N PHE A 143 9.51 5.00 -10.69
CA PHE A 143 9.99 6.37 -10.79
C PHE A 143 11.45 6.46 -11.27
N ILE A 144 11.79 7.64 -11.78
CA ILE A 144 13.13 8.06 -12.15
C ILE A 144 13.58 9.14 -11.17
N GLN A 145 14.81 9.05 -10.67
CA GLN A 145 15.45 10.11 -9.89
C GLN A 145 16.72 10.59 -10.58
N PHE A 146 16.86 11.91 -10.65
CA PHE A 146 17.99 12.55 -11.33
C PHE A 146 18.17 13.98 -10.81
N ALA A 147 19.38 14.34 -10.38
CA ALA A 147 19.73 15.70 -9.95
C ALA A 147 18.74 16.34 -8.93
N GLY A 148 18.25 15.54 -7.97
CA GLY A 148 17.27 15.98 -6.96
C GLY A 148 15.81 15.89 -7.42
N PHE A 149 15.55 15.72 -8.71
CA PHE A 149 14.21 15.48 -9.22
C PHE A 149 13.76 14.03 -9.04
N THR A 150 12.46 13.83 -8.88
CA THR A 150 11.78 12.53 -8.96
C THR A 150 10.58 12.63 -9.91
N PHE A 151 10.48 11.72 -10.86
CA PHE A 151 9.41 11.66 -11.87
C PHE A 151 8.76 10.28 -11.86
N GLY A 152 7.42 10.23 -11.88
CA GLY A 152 6.67 8.98 -12.02
C GLY A 152 5.82 8.66 -10.80
N ASN A 153 5.52 7.38 -10.59
CA ASN A 153 4.68 6.92 -9.49
C ASN A 153 5.53 6.63 -8.24
N SER A 154 5.35 7.41 -7.19
CA SER A 154 6.06 7.24 -5.91
C SER A 154 5.12 7.47 -4.74
N ALA A 155 5.54 7.06 -3.54
CA ALA A 155 4.89 7.51 -2.32
C ALA A 155 4.82 9.04 -2.30
N SER A 156 3.65 9.60 -1.95
CA SER A 156 3.48 11.04 -1.78
C SER A 156 4.49 11.60 -0.79
N PHE A 157 4.98 12.81 -1.05
CA PHE A 157 5.93 13.49 -0.15
C PHE A 157 5.28 13.99 1.14
N PHE A 158 3.96 13.83 1.28
CA PHE A 158 3.24 13.97 2.54
C PHE A 158 3.47 12.76 3.46
N ASN A 159 3.91 11.61 2.94
CA ASN A 159 4.04 10.39 3.72
C ASN A 159 5.26 10.44 4.65
N PHE A 160 5.09 9.98 5.90
CA PHE A 160 6.20 9.78 6.83
C PHE A 160 6.19 8.37 7.43
N TYR A 161 5.25 8.05 8.32
CA TYR A 161 5.02 6.71 8.83
C TYR A 161 4.14 5.93 7.85
N GLN A 162 4.62 4.79 7.38
CA GLN A 162 3.93 3.96 6.39
C GLN A 162 3.60 2.58 6.96
N GLY A 163 3.36 2.48 8.27
CA GLY A 163 2.94 1.23 8.91
C GLY A 163 4.06 0.18 9.00
N ASP A 164 5.28 0.60 9.30
CA ASP A 164 6.49 -0.24 9.30
C ASP A 164 6.49 -1.34 10.38
N VAL A 165 5.68 -1.19 11.43
CA VAL A 165 5.67 -2.12 12.56
C VAL A 165 4.42 -3.00 12.64
N GLN A 166 3.49 -2.94 11.67
CA GLN A 166 2.23 -3.68 11.67
C GLN A 166 2.14 -4.75 10.55
N PHE A 167 1.33 -5.80 10.75
CA PHE A 167 1.07 -6.84 9.75
C PHE A 167 -0.30 -6.71 9.07
N VAL A 168 -1.38 -6.65 9.85
CA VAL A 168 -2.78 -6.60 9.41
C VAL A 168 -3.00 -5.33 8.61
N THR A 169 -3.58 -5.52 7.42
CA THR A 169 -4.01 -4.42 6.57
C THR A 169 -5.52 -4.41 6.34
N ALA A 170 -6.38 -5.18 7.04
CA ALA A 170 -7.72 -5.43 6.46
C ALA A 170 -8.88 -5.96 7.34
N ALA A 171 -8.93 -5.65 8.63
CA ALA A 171 -10.21 -5.20 9.19
C ALA A 171 -10.01 -3.71 9.42
N GLY A 172 -10.76 -2.82 8.74
CA GLY A 172 -10.47 -1.38 8.76
C GLY A 172 -9.12 -1.01 8.12
N ALA A 173 -8.83 -1.60 6.96
CA ALA A 173 -7.65 -1.34 6.14
C ALA A 173 -7.31 0.16 6.09
N ALA A 174 -6.03 0.47 6.27
CA ALA A 174 -5.37 1.65 5.70
C ALA A 174 -5.76 3.07 6.15
N PHE A 175 -6.14 3.29 7.41
CA PHE A 175 -5.79 4.56 8.08
C PHE A 175 -4.28 4.68 8.35
N ASP A 176 -3.43 4.54 7.34
CA ASP A 176 -2.14 5.21 7.38
C ASP A 176 -2.38 6.46 6.54
N PRO A 177 -2.22 7.68 7.09
CA PRO A 177 -2.73 8.96 6.55
C PRO A 177 -2.15 9.31 5.16
N ALA A 178 -1.39 8.40 4.59
CA ALA A 178 -0.49 8.63 3.49
C ALA A 178 -0.20 7.34 2.71
N ARG A 179 -0.78 6.17 3.00
CA ARG A 179 -0.49 4.94 2.22
C ARG A 179 -1.13 4.97 0.82
N GLY A 180 -0.55 5.78 -0.05
CA GLY A 180 -0.85 5.85 -1.47
C GLY A 180 0.37 6.37 -2.21
N SER A 181 0.65 5.75 -3.35
CA SER A 181 1.50 6.38 -4.34
C SER A 181 0.68 7.39 -5.15
N SER A 182 1.35 8.34 -5.75
CA SER A 182 0.77 9.24 -6.75
C SER A 182 1.73 9.37 -7.91
N ASN A 183 1.19 9.66 -9.09
CA ASN A 183 1.99 10.15 -10.19
C ASN A 183 2.42 11.58 -9.86
N LEU A 184 3.72 11.81 -9.84
CA LEU A 184 4.27 13.07 -9.34
C LEU A 184 5.51 13.54 -10.09
N ILE A 185 5.76 14.84 -9.94
CA ILE A 185 7.05 15.47 -10.18
C ILE A 185 7.45 16.12 -8.87
N ALA A 186 8.66 15.83 -8.39
CA ALA A 186 9.18 16.41 -7.16
C ALA A 186 10.61 16.89 -7.33
N TYR A 187 10.98 17.87 -6.52
CA TYR A 187 12.37 18.32 -6.35
C TYR A 187 12.74 18.31 -4.87
N THR A 188 13.83 17.63 -4.54
CA THR A 188 14.38 17.55 -3.19
C THR A 188 15.73 18.24 -3.12
N ALA A 189 15.82 19.29 -2.32
CA ALA A 189 17.07 19.95 -1.96
C ALA A 189 17.63 19.34 -0.66
N SER A 190 18.92 19.04 -0.64
CA SER A 190 19.64 18.61 0.57
C SER A 190 20.57 19.73 1.03
N PHE A 191 20.49 20.10 2.31
CA PHE A 191 21.25 21.23 2.89
C PHE A 191 22.48 20.77 3.70
N GLY A 192 22.78 19.47 3.70
CA GLY A 192 23.78 18.88 4.58
C GLY A 192 23.23 18.60 5.98
N SER A 193 24.04 17.93 6.81
CA SER A 193 23.69 17.61 8.21
C SER A 193 22.35 16.89 8.40
N GLY A 194 21.89 16.18 7.36
CA GLY A 194 20.63 15.44 7.36
C GLY A 194 19.38 16.27 7.06
N PHE A 195 19.48 17.57 6.81
CA PHE A 195 18.34 18.42 6.48
C PHE A 195 18.01 18.39 4.99
N SER A 196 16.73 18.26 4.67
CA SER A 196 16.22 18.37 3.30
C SER A 196 14.86 19.06 3.24
N ALA A 197 14.55 19.60 2.06
CA ALA A 197 13.24 20.12 1.73
C ALA A 197 12.80 19.51 0.40
N THR A 198 11.54 19.11 0.32
CA THR A 198 10.93 18.64 -0.92
C THR A 198 9.70 19.47 -1.25
N ILE A 199 9.53 19.77 -2.53
CA ILE A 199 8.27 20.22 -3.12
C ILE A 199 7.89 19.26 -4.25
N SER A 200 6.60 18.92 -4.34
CA SER A 200 6.05 18.08 -5.39
C SER A 200 4.72 18.59 -5.90
N VAL A 201 4.46 18.29 -7.16
CA VAL A 201 3.13 18.32 -7.77
C VAL A 201 2.68 16.88 -7.97
N GLU A 202 1.51 16.54 -7.45
CA GLU A 202 1.00 15.17 -7.39
C GLU A 202 -0.36 15.10 -8.09
N ASP A 203 -0.65 13.97 -8.73
CA ASP A 203 -1.94 13.74 -9.36
C ASP A 203 -3.04 13.64 -8.29
N PRO A 204 -4.03 14.55 -8.32
CA PRO A 204 -5.07 14.61 -7.30
C PRO A 204 -6.00 13.40 -7.35
N GLN A 205 -6.07 12.64 -8.46
CA GLN A 205 -6.96 11.48 -8.56
C GLN A 205 -6.69 10.43 -7.48
N PHE A 206 -5.45 10.29 -7.03
CA PHE A 206 -5.03 9.34 -5.99
C PHE A 206 -5.34 9.82 -4.56
N LYS A 207 -5.84 11.06 -4.40
CA LYS A 207 -6.08 11.69 -3.09
C LYS A 207 -7.53 12.12 -2.86
N ARG A 208 -8.35 12.14 -3.91
CA ARG A 208 -9.78 12.47 -3.85
C ARG A 208 -10.58 11.43 -3.08
N ILE A 209 -11.54 11.89 -2.29
CA ILE A 209 -12.54 11.11 -1.57
C ILE A 209 -13.90 11.72 -1.91
N GLY A 210 -14.61 11.14 -2.89
CA GLY A 210 -15.87 11.66 -3.43
C GLY A 210 -17.09 10.78 -3.17
N SER A 211 -18.20 11.05 -3.87
CA SER A 211 -19.40 10.19 -3.89
C SER A 211 -19.38 9.19 -5.04
N LEU A 212 -19.89 7.96 -4.79
CA LEU A 212 -20.25 6.97 -5.82
C LEU A 212 -21.72 7.07 -6.24
N PRO A 213 -22.08 6.54 -7.43
CA PRO A 213 -23.42 6.01 -7.70
C PRO A 213 -23.85 5.03 -6.61
N THR A 214 -25.01 5.23 -5.99
CA THR A 214 -25.60 4.23 -5.09
C THR A 214 -26.37 3.20 -5.92
N VAL A 215 -26.21 1.93 -5.58
CA VAL A 215 -26.95 0.85 -6.24
C VAL A 215 -27.66 -0.03 -5.19
N PRO A 216 -28.95 0.21 -4.90
CA PRO A 216 -29.85 -0.85 -4.44
C PRO A 216 -30.24 -1.73 -5.63
N GLY A 217 -29.85 -3.01 -5.63
CA GLY A 217 -30.37 -4.00 -6.60
C GLY A 217 -29.70 -4.08 -7.98
N GLY A 218 -28.47 -3.59 -8.17
CA GLY A 218 -27.72 -3.71 -9.43
C GLY A 218 -27.97 -2.62 -10.48
N VAL A 219 -28.89 -1.68 -10.23
CA VAL A 219 -29.18 -0.55 -11.15
C VAL A 219 -28.31 0.67 -10.85
N TRP A 220 -27.46 1.06 -11.81
CA TRP A 220 -26.65 2.29 -11.73
C TRP A 220 -27.55 3.53 -11.78
N THR A 221 -27.79 4.16 -10.63
CA THR A 221 -28.41 5.50 -10.57
C THR A 221 -27.33 6.59 -10.60
N PRO A 222 -27.62 7.80 -11.10
CA PRO A 222 -26.65 8.90 -11.06
C PRO A 222 -26.15 9.14 -9.63
N ALA A 223 -24.83 9.28 -9.44
CA ALA A 223 -24.26 9.72 -8.17
C ALA A 223 -24.93 11.03 -7.72
N SER A 224 -25.26 11.14 -6.43
CA SER A 224 -25.91 12.34 -5.88
C SER A 224 -24.91 13.17 -5.08
N GLN A 225 -24.88 14.48 -5.32
CA GLN A 225 -24.05 15.41 -4.55
C GLN A 225 -24.51 15.55 -3.08
N ALA A 226 -25.68 15.00 -2.74
CA ALA A 226 -26.14 14.91 -1.35
C ALA A 226 -25.26 13.96 -0.50
N ASN A 227 -24.55 13.03 -1.15
CA ASN A 227 -23.69 12.02 -0.52
C ASN A 227 -22.21 12.40 -0.53
N GLY A 228 -21.92 13.68 -0.68
CA GLY A 228 -20.58 14.23 -0.85
C GLY A 228 -20.32 14.73 -2.27
N VAL A 229 -19.16 15.35 -2.47
CA VAL A 229 -18.73 15.94 -3.75
C VAL A 229 -18.58 14.85 -4.82
N ILE A 230 -19.13 15.11 -6.01
CA ILE A 230 -18.87 14.31 -7.22
C ILE A 230 -17.73 14.97 -7.96
N TYR A 231 -16.54 14.39 -7.91
CA TYR A 231 -15.36 15.00 -8.52
C TYR A 231 -15.48 15.11 -10.04
N ASN A 232 -15.21 16.30 -10.57
CA ASN A 232 -15.02 16.55 -11.99
C ASN A 232 -13.59 16.22 -12.44
N GLY A 233 -13.23 16.58 -13.67
CA GLY A 233 -11.84 16.59 -14.13
C GLY A 233 -10.92 17.46 -13.26
N ASN A 234 -9.62 17.18 -13.31
CA ASN A 234 -8.60 17.91 -12.57
C ASN A 234 -8.48 19.35 -13.07
N GLY A 235 -8.53 20.35 -12.18
CA GLY A 235 -8.23 21.75 -12.52
C GLY A 235 -6.75 22.06 -12.35
N ILE A 236 -6.15 21.56 -11.26
CA ILE A 236 -4.75 21.72 -10.89
C ILE A 236 -4.22 20.44 -10.22
N PRO A 237 -2.89 20.19 -10.24
CA PRO A 237 -2.29 19.14 -9.43
C PRO A 237 -2.36 19.51 -7.93
N ASP A 238 -2.27 18.50 -7.08
CA ASP A 238 -2.04 18.73 -5.65
C ASP A 238 -0.60 19.22 -5.46
N VAL A 239 -0.41 20.22 -4.60
CA VAL A 239 0.93 20.74 -4.27
C VAL A 239 1.29 20.26 -2.89
N VAL A 240 2.39 19.53 -2.76
CA VAL A 240 2.84 18.93 -1.51
C VAL A 240 4.24 19.41 -1.19
N GLY A 241 4.50 19.71 0.08
CA GLY A 241 5.81 20.11 0.56
C GLY A 241 6.15 19.44 1.88
N ASN A 242 7.43 19.17 2.10
CA ASN A 242 7.92 18.74 3.40
C ASN A 242 9.29 19.36 3.73
N LEU A 243 9.55 19.48 5.03
CA LEU A 243 10.88 19.67 5.60
C LEU A 243 11.20 18.44 6.43
N ARG A 244 12.39 17.88 6.23
CA ARG A 244 12.82 16.65 6.88
C ARG A 244 14.21 16.81 7.48
N VAL A 245 14.43 16.14 8.60
CA VAL A 245 15.75 15.96 9.22
C VAL A 245 15.97 14.48 9.48
N ASP A 246 17.13 13.97 9.07
CA ASP A 246 17.62 12.62 9.33
C ASP A 246 18.96 12.68 10.06
N GLN A 247 19.00 12.23 11.31
CA GLN A 247 20.19 12.26 12.18
C GLN A 247 20.35 10.93 12.93
N GLY A 248 21.44 10.79 13.69
CA GLY A 248 21.73 9.56 14.43
C GLY A 248 20.62 9.15 15.42
N TRP A 249 19.96 10.12 16.05
CA TRP A 249 18.83 9.86 16.96
C TRP A 249 17.56 9.38 16.24
N GLY A 250 17.47 9.57 14.92
CA GLY A 250 16.27 9.25 14.15
C GLY A 250 15.93 10.30 13.11
N SER A 251 14.64 10.45 12.83
CA SER A 251 14.13 11.34 11.78
C SER A 251 12.93 12.14 12.26
N ALA A 252 12.76 13.34 11.74
CA ALA A 252 11.52 14.10 11.86
C ALA A 252 11.12 14.73 10.54
N GLN A 253 9.82 14.92 10.35
CA GLN A 253 9.26 15.55 9.16
C GLN A 253 8.06 16.42 9.56
N ILE A 254 7.96 17.58 8.94
CA ILE A 254 6.71 18.34 8.84
C ILE A 254 6.31 18.41 7.37
N MET A 255 5.01 18.33 7.10
CA MET A 255 4.48 18.28 5.76
C MET A 255 3.18 19.07 5.62
N ALA A 256 2.94 19.56 4.41
CA ALA A 256 1.71 20.24 4.03
C ALA A 256 1.31 19.85 2.60
N ALA A 257 0.01 19.84 2.34
CA ALA A 257 -0.56 19.60 1.04
C ALA A 257 -1.69 20.59 0.76
N TYR A 258 -1.80 21.03 -0.47
CA TYR A 258 -2.95 21.74 -1.02
C TYR A 258 -3.68 20.83 -2.01
N HIS A 259 -5.00 20.80 -1.93
CA HIS A 259 -5.89 19.97 -2.71
C HIS A 259 -7.06 20.79 -3.29
N GLU A 260 -7.51 20.49 -4.50
CA GLU A 260 -8.70 21.13 -5.09
C GLU A 260 -9.93 20.21 -4.97
N VAL A 261 -10.95 20.66 -4.23
CA VAL A 261 -12.27 20.00 -4.20
C VAL A 261 -13.15 20.62 -5.27
N ARG A 262 -13.52 19.85 -6.31
CA ARG A 262 -14.22 20.40 -7.49
C ARG A 262 -15.39 19.53 -7.95
N THR A 263 -16.55 20.14 -8.17
CA THR A 263 -17.75 19.47 -8.70
C THR A 263 -18.57 20.39 -9.62
N THR A 264 -19.58 19.83 -10.27
CA THR A 264 -20.57 20.56 -11.09
C THR A 264 -21.95 20.32 -10.50
N ASN A 265 -22.70 21.39 -10.24
CA ASN A 265 -24.09 21.31 -9.82
C ASN A 265 -24.99 22.08 -10.78
N ALA A 266 -26.01 21.42 -11.33
CA ALA A 266 -26.93 21.99 -12.31
C ALA A 266 -26.20 22.70 -13.48
N GLY A 267 -25.11 22.11 -13.97
CA GLY A 267 -24.29 22.68 -15.05
C GLY A 267 -23.33 23.80 -14.64
N ILE A 268 -23.30 24.20 -13.37
CA ILE A 268 -22.42 25.26 -12.86
C ILE A 268 -21.29 24.65 -12.02
N GLY A 269 -20.05 25.01 -12.36
CA GLY A 269 -18.87 24.59 -11.60
C GLY A 269 -18.86 25.14 -10.16
N ARG A 270 -18.38 24.30 -9.24
CA ARG A 270 -18.14 24.61 -7.83
C ARG A 270 -16.72 24.14 -7.48
N THR A 271 -15.96 24.99 -6.81
CA THR A 271 -14.61 24.69 -6.33
C THR A 271 -14.47 25.16 -4.89
N ALA A 272 -13.76 24.38 -4.09
CA ALA A 272 -13.30 24.72 -2.74
C ALA A 272 -11.82 24.37 -2.61
N ALA A 273 -11.09 25.15 -1.82
CA ALA A 273 -9.73 24.84 -1.43
C ALA A 273 -9.76 23.78 -0.32
N GLY A 274 -9.01 22.70 -0.52
CA GLY A 274 -8.68 21.72 0.50
C GLY A 274 -7.20 21.83 0.89
N TRP A 275 -6.87 21.49 2.13
CA TRP A 275 -5.49 21.46 2.59
C TRP A 275 -5.30 20.46 3.73
N ALA A 276 -4.07 19.99 3.88
CA ALA A 276 -3.66 19.13 4.98
C ALA A 276 -2.29 19.55 5.51
N VAL A 277 -2.07 19.34 6.80
CA VAL A 277 -0.77 19.52 7.46
C VAL A 277 -0.50 18.34 8.38
N GLY A 278 0.75 18.01 8.57
CA GLY A 278 1.15 16.91 9.44
C GLY A 278 2.57 17.03 9.94
N GLY A 279 2.88 16.19 10.90
CA GLY A 279 4.22 16.03 11.41
C GLY A 279 4.42 14.66 12.02
N GLY A 280 5.65 14.17 11.96
CA GLY A 280 6.00 12.89 12.54
C GLY A 280 7.45 12.80 12.96
N VAL A 281 7.70 11.89 13.91
CA VAL A 281 9.04 11.55 14.40
C VAL A 281 9.24 10.04 14.39
N ARG A 282 10.44 9.64 14.03
CA ARG A 282 10.97 8.28 14.12
C ARG A 282 12.16 8.34 15.06
N LEU A 283 12.04 7.83 16.27
CA LEU A 283 13.11 7.82 17.26
C LEU A 283 13.79 6.46 17.26
N ASN A 284 15.11 6.44 17.06
CA ASN A 284 15.93 5.25 17.30
C ASN A 284 16.08 5.10 18.82
N LEU A 285 15.59 3.99 19.36
CA LEU A 285 15.62 3.71 20.79
C LEU A 285 16.64 2.62 21.13
N ASP A 286 17.81 2.71 20.49
CA ASP A 286 18.91 1.75 20.68
C ASP A 286 19.39 1.64 22.15
N MET A 287 19.04 2.62 22.99
CA MET A 287 19.24 2.60 24.44
C MET A 287 18.40 1.55 25.19
N LEU A 288 17.27 1.11 24.61
CA LEU A 288 16.42 0.06 25.17
C LEU A 288 16.87 -1.31 24.67
N ALA A 289 16.87 -1.49 23.35
CA ALA A 289 17.53 -2.58 22.66
C ALA A 289 17.92 -2.14 21.25
N ARG A 290 19.00 -2.73 20.72
CA ARG A 290 19.49 -2.40 19.38
C ARG A 290 18.42 -2.68 18.33
N GLY A 291 18.09 -1.67 17.52
CA GLY A 291 17.09 -1.75 16.45
C GLY A 291 15.67 -1.36 16.90
N ASP A 292 15.47 -1.03 18.17
CA ASP A 292 14.21 -0.50 18.69
C ASP A 292 13.88 0.85 18.06
N VAL A 293 12.60 1.05 17.79
CA VAL A 293 12.12 2.27 17.14
C VAL A 293 10.76 2.66 17.67
N LEU A 294 10.57 3.96 17.88
CA LEU A 294 9.27 4.58 18.12
C LEU A 294 8.91 5.48 16.94
N TRP A 295 7.73 5.26 16.40
CA TRP A 295 7.09 6.08 15.37
C TRP A 295 5.93 6.84 15.99
N LEU A 296 5.84 8.13 15.68
CA LEU A 296 4.71 8.99 15.99
C LEU A 296 4.40 9.84 14.77
N GLN A 297 3.13 9.99 14.43
CA GLN A 297 2.68 10.91 13.40
C GLN A 297 1.30 11.45 13.73
N ALA A 298 1.06 12.72 13.41
CA ALA A 298 -0.26 13.34 13.43
C ALA A 298 -0.50 14.09 12.12
N ALA A 299 -1.75 14.14 11.67
CA ALA A 299 -2.17 14.93 10.53
C ALA A 299 -3.55 15.57 10.79
N TYR A 300 -3.78 16.73 10.19
CA TYR A 300 -5.05 17.44 10.15
C TYR A 300 -5.34 17.87 8.72
N GLY A 301 -6.60 17.88 8.32
CA GLY A 301 -6.98 18.37 7.00
C GLY A 301 -8.42 18.86 6.95
N ASP A 302 -8.65 19.75 6.00
CA ASP A 302 -9.91 20.40 5.69
C ASP A 302 -10.10 20.25 4.17
N GLY A 303 -11.05 19.43 3.74
CA GLY A 303 -11.29 19.17 2.31
C GLY A 303 -10.23 18.33 1.61
N ALA A 304 -9.28 17.75 2.34
CA ALA A 304 -8.15 16.98 1.79
C ALA A 304 -7.96 15.66 2.56
N LEU A 305 -9.03 14.88 2.71
CA LEU A 305 -9.04 13.74 3.61
C LEU A 305 -8.12 12.60 3.16
N GLY A 306 -7.78 12.52 1.87
CA GLY A 306 -6.80 11.55 1.35
C GLY A 306 -5.36 11.70 1.88
N TYR A 307 -5.09 12.76 2.65
CA TYR A 307 -3.83 13.00 3.36
C TYR A 307 -3.94 12.78 4.88
N VAL A 308 -5.10 12.42 5.40
CA VAL A 308 -5.36 12.36 6.85
C VAL A 308 -6.03 11.07 7.25
N ALA A 309 -6.98 10.64 6.43
CA ALA A 309 -7.80 9.47 6.59
C ALA A 309 -7.41 8.39 5.58
N HIS A 310 -8.05 7.23 5.72
CA HIS A 310 -7.94 6.12 4.79
C HIS A 310 -8.34 6.54 3.36
N ASN A 311 -7.63 6.02 2.37
CA ASN A 311 -7.97 6.24 0.97
C ASN A 311 -7.60 4.99 0.15
N ASP A 312 -8.62 4.26 -0.30
CA ASP A 312 -8.48 3.08 -1.17
C ASP A 312 -8.24 3.41 -2.65
N ASN A 313 -8.14 4.69 -3.04
CA ASN A 313 -7.98 5.12 -4.44
C ASN A 313 -6.53 4.98 -4.93
N SER A 314 -5.84 3.92 -4.53
CA SER A 314 -4.45 3.65 -4.93
C SER A 314 -4.28 3.42 -6.43
N ASP A 315 -5.36 3.04 -7.13
CA ASP A 315 -5.30 2.67 -8.56
C ASP A 315 -5.84 3.79 -9.47
N GLY A 316 -6.24 4.95 -8.92
CA GLY A 316 -6.75 6.08 -9.71
C GLY A 316 -8.09 5.82 -10.43
N LEU A 317 -8.76 4.69 -10.13
CA LEU A 317 -10.07 4.35 -10.69
C LEU A 317 -11.20 5.21 -10.07
N ILE A 318 -12.24 5.39 -10.88
CA ILE A 318 -13.36 6.35 -10.78
C ILE A 318 -14.02 6.45 -9.38
N GLN A 319 -14.15 7.70 -8.89
CA GLN A 319 -15.12 8.23 -7.90
C GLN A 319 -15.51 7.32 -6.73
N THR A 320 -14.58 6.65 -6.07
CA THR A 320 -14.87 5.74 -4.97
C THR A 320 -15.19 6.49 -3.67
N ARG A 321 -16.43 6.30 -3.21
CA ARG A 321 -16.92 6.60 -1.86
C ARG A 321 -16.04 5.84 -0.90
N GLN A 322 -15.40 6.55 0.02
CA GLN A 322 -14.63 5.87 1.06
C GLN A 322 -15.57 5.38 2.14
N GLN A 323 -15.42 4.11 2.48
CA GLN A 323 -16.19 3.44 3.50
C GLN A 323 -15.26 2.82 4.54
N ILE A 324 -15.70 2.79 5.78
CA ILE A 324 -15.00 2.12 6.88
C ILE A 324 -15.97 1.14 7.48
N GLY A 325 -15.58 -0.12 7.51
CA GLY A 325 -16.35 -1.19 8.11
C GLY A 325 -15.65 -1.76 9.35
N VAL A 326 -16.40 -1.90 10.44
CA VAL A 326 -16.03 -2.77 11.57
C VAL A 326 -17.23 -3.65 11.88
N GLY A 327 -17.11 -4.94 11.56
CA GLY A 327 -18.20 -5.92 11.70
C GLY A 327 -19.41 -5.58 10.82
N LEU A 328 -20.53 -5.22 11.42
CA LEU A 328 -21.80 -4.88 10.77
C LEU A 328 -21.95 -3.37 10.51
N LEU A 329 -21.14 -2.54 11.17
CA LEU A 329 -21.19 -1.09 11.05
C LEU A 329 -20.29 -0.64 9.91
N THR A 330 -20.88 0.04 8.94
CA THR A 330 -20.16 0.74 7.86
C THR A 330 -20.51 2.22 7.90
N ALA A 331 -19.48 3.07 7.83
CA ALA A 331 -19.62 4.53 7.79
C ALA A 331 -19.01 5.10 6.49
N THR A 332 -19.60 6.16 5.96
CA THR A 332 -19.14 6.84 4.73
C THR A 332 -18.68 8.25 5.02
N TYR A 333 -17.64 8.68 4.32
CA TYR A 333 -17.15 10.07 4.30
C TYR A 333 -16.69 10.48 2.89
N ALA A 334 -16.57 11.79 2.70
CA ALA A 334 -16.12 12.45 1.48
C ALA A 334 -15.31 13.70 1.86
N ASP A 335 -14.56 14.28 0.91
CA ASP A 335 -13.80 15.52 1.13
C ASP A 335 -14.71 16.72 1.46
N GLY A 336 -15.96 16.66 1.05
CA GLY A 336 -16.97 17.65 1.41
C GLY A 336 -18.32 17.30 0.80
N ALA A 337 -19.27 18.21 0.94
CA ALA A 337 -20.58 18.14 0.30
C ALA A 337 -21.04 19.54 -0.15
N LEU A 338 -22.00 19.62 -1.07
CA LEU A 338 -22.63 20.91 -1.37
C LEU A 338 -23.42 21.42 -0.16
N ASN A 339 -23.42 22.74 0.04
CA ASN A 339 -24.36 23.39 0.97
C ASN A 339 -25.82 23.18 0.51
N ALA A 340 -26.78 23.43 1.41
CA ALA A 340 -28.21 23.22 1.12
C ALA A 340 -28.72 24.01 -0.11
N ALA A 341 -28.10 25.15 -0.43
CA ALA A 341 -28.43 25.96 -1.60
C ALA A 341 -27.78 25.46 -2.91
N GLY A 342 -26.86 24.49 -2.85
CA GLY A 342 -26.09 24.01 -4.01
C GLY A 342 -25.12 25.04 -4.61
N THR A 343 -24.82 26.12 -3.88
CA THR A 343 -24.02 27.26 -4.35
C THR A 343 -22.55 27.19 -3.96
N GLY A 344 -22.19 26.34 -2.99
CA GLY A 344 -20.82 26.18 -2.51
C GLY A 344 -20.58 24.81 -1.92
N ILE A 345 -19.31 24.45 -1.77
CA ILE A 345 -18.86 23.21 -1.14
C ILE A 345 -18.52 23.52 0.32
N VAL A 346 -19.05 22.70 1.22
CA VAL A 346 -18.65 22.67 2.63
C VAL A 346 -17.70 21.49 2.79
N ASN A 347 -16.47 21.77 3.18
CA ASN A 347 -15.46 20.76 3.36
C ASN A 347 -15.71 19.90 4.62
N THR A 348 -15.27 18.67 4.55
CA THR A 348 -15.13 17.77 5.69
C THR A 348 -13.80 18.04 6.37
N LYS A 349 -13.78 17.98 7.71
CA LYS A 349 -12.55 18.13 8.50
C LYS A 349 -12.18 16.80 9.11
N ALA A 350 -10.89 16.52 9.19
CA ALA A 350 -10.41 15.30 9.85
C ALA A 350 -9.07 15.53 10.54
N TRP A 351 -8.81 14.73 11.56
CA TRP A 351 -7.46 14.58 12.10
C TRP A 351 -7.18 13.12 12.45
N SER A 352 -5.90 12.76 12.42
CA SER A 352 -5.45 11.42 12.74
C SER A 352 -4.14 11.44 13.52
N VAL A 353 -3.95 10.39 14.33
CA VAL A 353 -2.71 10.13 15.06
C VAL A 353 -2.33 8.66 14.92
N HIS A 354 -1.04 8.41 14.78
CA HIS A 354 -0.44 7.09 14.57
C HIS A 354 0.76 6.94 15.48
N ALA A 355 0.85 5.81 16.16
CA ALA A 355 1.97 5.46 17.00
C ALA A 355 2.37 4.00 16.78
N GLY A 356 3.65 3.70 16.84
CA GLY A 356 4.17 2.35 16.73
C GLY A 356 5.50 2.20 17.44
N PHE A 357 5.60 1.25 18.36
CA PHE A 357 6.83 0.92 19.06
C PHE A 357 7.22 -0.53 18.76
N ARG A 358 8.48 -0.75 18.39
CA ARG A 358 9.05 -2.09 18.18
C ARG A 358 10.19 -2.31 19.15
N HIS A 359 10.17 -3.48 19.79
CA HIS A 359 11.19 -3.95 20.73
C HIS A 359 11.82 -5.27 20.27
N PHE A 360 13.14 -5.36 20.33
CA PHE A 360 13.91 -6.59 20.15
C PHE A 360 14.22 -7.25 21.49
N TRP A 361 13.63 -8.43 21.72
CA TRP A 361 13.96 -9.28 22.87
C TRP A 361 15.27 -10.02 22.66
N THR A 362 15.49 -10.46 21.41
CA THR A 362 16.75 -11.02 20.92
C THR A 362 16.92 -10.58 19.46
N PRO A 363 18.10 -10.74 18.83
CA PRO A 363 18.27 -10.42 17.42
C PRO A 363 17.31 -11.18 16.48
N ALA A 364 16.79 -12.33 16.91
CA ALA A 364 15.87 -13.17 16.16
C ALA A 364 14.40 -13.04 16.61
N LEU A 365 14.09 -12.35 17.71
CA LEU A 365 12.73 -12.26 18.25
C LEU A 365 12.39 -10.81 18.59
N ARG A 366 11.37 -10.28 17.93
CA ARG A 366 10.89 -8.90 18.11
C ARG A 366 9.38 -8.86 18.27
N SER A 367 8.90 -7.87 19.00
CA SER A 367 7.49 -7.56 19.11
C SER A 367 7.25 -6.10 18.77
N ALA A 368 6.03 -5.78 18.35
CA ALA A 368 5.60 -4.40 18.22
C ALA A 368 4.21 -4.19 18.77
N ILE A 369 3.98 -3.01 19.33
CA ILE A 369 2.66 -2.48 19.65
C ILE A 369 2.45 -1.22 18.81
N TRP A 370 1.26 -1.09 18.24
CA TRP A 370 0.92 0.06 17.43
C TRP A 370 -0.54 0.44 17.63
N GLY A 371 -0.84 1.69 17.35
CA GLY A 371 -2.19 2.21 17.44
C GLY A 371 -2.41 3.38 16.50
N LYS A 372 -3.68 3.57 16.14
CA LYS A 372 -4.12 4.70 15.33
C LYS A 372 -5.49 5.15 15.75
N TYR A 373 -5.74 6.44 15.59
CA TYR A 373 -7.02 7.07 15.85
C TYR A 373 -7.28 8.09 14.75
N VAL A 374 -8.52 8.17 14.29
CA VAL A 374 -9.01 9.15 13.33
C VAL A 374 -10.36 9.68 13.79
N ASP A 375 -10.55 10.99 13.67
CA ASP A 375 -11.82 11.67 13.83
C ASP A 375 -12.11 12.43 12.54
N VAL A 376 -13.29 12.19 11.97
CA VAL A 376 -13.81 12.87 10.79
C VAL A 376 -15.08 13.58 11.20
N ASN A 377 -15.09 14.89 11.01
CA ASN A 377 -16.24 15.74 11.19
C ASN A 377 -16.81 16.12 9.82
N ALA A 378 -17.94 15.51 9.49
CA ALA A 378 -18.61 15.71 8.23
C ALA A 378 -19.56 16.92 8.27
N PRO A 379 -19.72 17.65 7.16
CA PRO A 379 -20.66 18.75 7.12
C PRO A 379 -22.10 18.25 7.23
N SER A 380 -22.85 18.81 8.18
CA SER A 380 -24.29 18.57 8.34
C SER A 380 -25.07 19.35 7.29
N VAL A 381 -25.33 18.73 6.14
CA VAL A 381 -26.09 19.35 5.04
C VAL A 381 -27.50 18.76 5.00
N ALA A 382 -28.52 19.61 5.14
CA ALA A 382 -29.92 19.18 5.04
C ALA A 382 -30.20 18.70 3.61
N ASN A 383 -30.63 17.45 3.45
CA ASN A 383 -31.00 16.92 2.14
C ASN A 383 -32.40 16.29 2.16
N SER A 384 -33.06 16.33 1.00
CA SER A 384 -34.42 15.81 0.78
C SER A 384 -34.48 14.28 0.64
N GLN A 385 -33.35 13.57 0.83
CA GLN A 385 -33.20 12.13 0.60
C GLN A 385 -32.74 11.34 1.85
N GLY A 386 -32.50 12.02 2.98
CA GLY A 386 -32.20 11.40 4.27
C GLY A 386 -30.82 10.72 4.40
N VAL A 387 -29.84 11.00 3.54
CA VAL A 387 -28.51 10.33 3.61
C VAL A 387 -27.41 11.35 3.88
N ASN A 388 -26.88 11.39 5.11
CA ASN A 388 -25.80 12.31 5.48
C ASN A 388 -24.44 11.62 5.45
N LEU A 389 -23.39 12.38 5.11
CA LEU A 389 -22.01 12.01 5.43
C LEU A 389 -21.90 11.79 6.95
N ASN A 390 -21.10 10.81 7.37
CA ASN A 390 -21.04 10.44 8.78
C ASN A 390 -19.89 11.14 9.50
N ASP A 391 -20.18 11.61 10.70
CA ASP A 391 -19.16 11.85 11.70
C ASP A 391 -18.58 10.50 12.13
N ILE A 392 -17.28 10.32 11.95
CA ILE A 392 -16.59 9.05 12.20
C ILE A 392 -15.56 9.23 13.29
N ARG A 393 -15.56 8.28 14.23
CA ARG A 393 -14.43 8.04 15.12
C ARG A 393 -14.01 6.60 14.98
N PHE A 394 -12.75 6.40 14.59
CA PHE A 394 -12.22 5.07 14.42
C PHE A 394 -10.87 4.95 15.09
N TRP A 395 -10.65 3.82 15.74
CA TRP A 395 -9.35 3.52 16.32
C TRP A 395 -9.02 2.04 16.24
N GLN A 396 -7.72 1.76 16.18
CA GLN A 396 -7.18 0.42 16.24
C GLN A 396 -5.97 0.37 17.15
N VAL A 397 -5.82 -0.77 17.81
CA VAL A 397 -4.60 -1.14 18.53
C VAL A 397 -4.24 -2.56 18.12
N GLY A 398 -2.97 -2.77 17.79
CA GLY A 398 -2.44 -4.07 17.40
C GLY A 398 -1.15 -4.39 18.12
N VAL A 399 -0.94 -5.69 18.34
CA VAL A 399 0.31 -6.24 18.88
C VAL A 399 0.73 -7.41 18.02
N ASN A 400 2.00 -7.41 17.63
CA ASN A 400 2.60 -8.54 16.94
C ASN A 400 3.86 -9.07 17.63
N THR A 401 4.19 -10.30 17.29
CA THR A 401 5.47 -10.93 17.61
C THR A 401 5.98 -11.66 16.38
N ILE A 402 7.25 -11.45 16.08
CA ILE A 402 7.93 -11.90 14.88
C ILE A 402 9.22 -12.60 15.28
N TRP A 403 9.34 -13.84 14.82
CA TRP A 403 10.52 -14.68 14.95
C TRP A 403 11.21 -14.82 13.59
N SER A 404 12.51 -14.55 13.57
CA SER A 404 13.39 -14.64 12.41
C SER A 404 14.39 -15.78 12.63
N PRO A 405 13.99 -17.06 12.45
CA PRO A 405 14.84 -18.22 12.76
C PRO A 405 16.15 -18.26 11.97
N VAL A 406 16.10 -17.75 10.74
CA VAL A 406 17.24 -17.64 9.84
C VAL A 406 17.15 -16.31 9.10
N ARG A 407 18.28 -15.87 8.54
CA ARG A 407 18.34 -14.63 7.76
C ARG A 407 17.28 -14.62 6.67
N ASN A 408 16.57 -13.49 6.57
CA ASN A 408 15.53 -13.20 5.58
C ASN A 408 14.23 -14.01 5.68
N LEU A 409 14.07 -14.90 6.65
CA LEU A 409 12.80 -15.57 6.95
C LEU A 409 12.18 -14.94 8.19
N ASP A 410 10.97 -14.40 8.05
CA ASP A 410 10.16 -13.89 9.15
C ASP A 410 8.89 -14.73 9.29
N LEU A 411 8.62 -15.22 10.50
CA LEU A 411 7.38 -15.86 10.90
C LEU A 411 6.78 -15.02 12.03
N GLY A 412 5.51 -14.64 11.93
CA GLY A 412 4.91 -13.89 13.01
C GLY A 412 3.41 -13.92 13.04
N ILE A 413 2.89 -13.47 14.17
CA ILE A 413 1.47 -13.33 14.43
C ILE A 413 1.18 -11.90 14.84
N GLU A 414 0.00 -11.41 14.48
CA GLU A 414 -0.53 -10.14 14.98
C GLU A 414 -1.99 -10.31 15.35
N VAL A 415 -2.38 -9.65 16.44
CA VAL A 415 -3.77 -9.53 16.90
C VAL A 415 -4.10 -8.05 16.96
N VAL A 416 -5.28 -7.69 16.47
CA VAL A 416 -5.75 -6.32 16.37
C VAL A 416 -7.17 -6.22 16.92
N TYR A 417 -7.41 -5.17 17.71
CA TYR A 417 -8.76 -4.73 18.02
C TYR A 417 -9.06 -3.44 17.25
N SER A 418 -10.25 -3.39 16.66
CA SER A 418 -10.75 -2.25 15.91
C SER A 418 -12.05 -1.77 16.50
N ASN A 419 -12.27 -0.46 16.51
CA ASN A 419 -13.53 0.14 16.90
C ASN A 419 -13.91 1.26 15.94
N LEU A 420 -15.18 1.28 15.55
CA LEU A 420 -15.78 2.32 14.75
C LEU A 420 -17.00 2.85 15.50
N ARG A 421 -17.09 4.17 15.59
CA ARG A 421 -18.29 4.91 15.96
C ARG A 421 -18.68 5.79 14.80
N SER A 422 -19.96 5.75 14.45
CA SER A 422 -20.56 6.56 13.39
C SER A 422 -21.73 7.33 13.97
N ARG A 423 -21.70 8.66 13.89
CA ARG A 423 -22.81 9.54 14.27
C ARG A 423 -23.50 10.04 13.00
N ASP A 424 -24.82 10.26 13.07
CA ASP A 424 -25.65 10.81 11.99
C ASP A 424 -25.85 9.94 10.74
N THR A 425 -25.84 8.61 10.91
CA THR A 425 -26.65 7.81 9.99
C THR A 425 -28.11 8.06 10.37
N VAL A 426 -28.80 8.95 9.62
CA VAL A 426 -30.26 9.00 9.64
C VAL A 426 -30.73 7.61 9.20
N GLY A 427 -30.99 6.74 10.16
CA GLY A 427 -31.13 5.30 9.94
C GLY A 427 -29.79 4.58 9.72
N GLY A 428 -29.01 4.42 10.81
CA GLY A 428 -27.91 3.43 10.87
C GLY A 428 -28.28 2.21 10.08
N GLY A 429 -27.46 1.85 9.08
CA GLY A 429 -27.75 0.79 8.13
C GLY A 429 -28.36 -0.38 8.89
N ALA A 430 -29.67 -0.57 8.72
CA ALA A 430 -30.43 -1.47 9.55
C ALA A 430 -30.00 -2.88 9.19
N VAL A 431 -29.07 -3.46 9.95
CA VAL A 431 -28.83 -4.89 9.90
C VAL A 431 -29.91 -5.51 10.77
N ASN A 432 -30.96 -6.06 10.15
CA ASN A 432 -32.13 -6.62 10.82
C ASN A 432 -32.90 -5.64 11.73
N GLY A 433 -33.04 -4.37 11.33
CA GLY A 433 -33.91 -3.41 12.04
C GLY A 433 -33.33 -2.76 13.31
N THR A 434 -32.05 -2.99 13.63
CA THR A 434 -31.37 -2.37 14.78
C THR A 434 -30.34 -1.33 14.32
N THR A 435 -30.41 -0.11 14.86
CA THR A 435 -29.42 0.95 14.60
C THR A 435 -28.16 0.72 15.45
N ILE A 436 -27.04 0.38 14.80
CA ILE A 436 -25.73 0.23 15.46
C ILE A 436 -24.97 1.55 15.30
N GLY A 437 -24.70 2.25 16.40
CA GLY A 437 -23.91 3.51 16.37
C GLY A 437 -22.42 3.31 16.69
N THR A 438 -22.04 2.13 17.19
CA THR A 438 -20.66 1.78 17.54
C THR A 438 -20.46 0.29 17.42
N GLN A 439 -19.32 -0.14 16.87
CA GLN A 439 -18.97 -1.55 16.77
C GLN A 439 -17.46 -1.77 16.96
N GLY A 440 -17.13 -2.83 17.69
CA GLY A 440 -15.78 -3.32 17.83
C GLY A 440 -15.60 -4.71 17.23
N ALA A 441 -14.39 -5.03 16.79
CA ALA A 441 -14.05 -6.35 16.24
C ALA A 441 -12.60 -6.72 16.52
N TRP A 442 -12.38 -8.01 16.80
CA TRP A 442 -11.06 -8.62 16.81
C TRP A 442 -10.70 -9.19 15.43
N SER A 443 -9.44 -9.03 15.06
CA SER A 443 -8.84 -9.74 13.93
C SER A 443 -7.43 -10.20 14.25
N GLY A 444 -6.94 -11.16 13.49
CA GLY A 444 -5.59 -11.66 13.62
C GLY A 444 -5.03 -12.08 12.27
N VAL A 445 -3.70 -12.10 12.19
CA VAL A 445 -2.98 -12.60 11.01
C VAL A 445 -1.78 -13.41 11.45
N PHE A 446 -1.59 -14.55 10.81
CA PHE A 446 -0.31 -15.21 10.73
C PHE A 446 0.38 -14.81 9.42
N ARG A 447 1.67 -14.48 9.47
CA ARG A 447 2.48 -14.13 8.30
C ARG A 447 3.75 -14.97 8.28
N ALA A 448 4.03 -15.56 7.12
CA ALA A 448 5.34 -16.10 6.78
C ALA A 448 5.89 -15.34 5.58
N GLN A 449 7.11 -14.82 5.67
CA GLN A 449 7.74 -14.05 4.60
C GLN A 449 9.20 -14.42 4.42
N ARG A 450 9.60 -14.68 3.17
CA ARG A 450 11.00 -14.80 2.78
C ARG A 450 11.36 -13.65 1.85
N ASN A 451 12.25 -12.77 2.30
CA ASN A 451 12.85 -11.72 1.49
C ASN A 451 13.99 -12.30 0.64
N PHE A 452 14.32 -11.75 -0.52
CA PHE A 452 15.52 -12.15 -1.27
C PHE A 452 16.18 -10.95 -1.95
#